data_AF-D8FXE6-F1
#
_entry.id   AF-D8FXE6-F1
#
_cell.length_a   1.000
_cell.length_b   1.000
_cell.length_c   1.000
_cell.angle_alpha   90.00
_cell.angle_beta   90.00
_cell.angle_gamma   90.00
#
_symmetry.space_group_name_H-M   'P 1'
#
loop_
_entity.id
_entity.type
_entity.pdbx_description
1 polymer ?
#
loop_
_entity_poly.entity_id
_entity_poly.type
_entity_poly.pdbx_seq_one_letter_code
_entity_poly.pdbx_strand_id
1 'polypeptide(L)'
;MNPIQQRIQHIRSQIQLLQTEGEVAPERVWISRFSARNRPGGKVYHYYKLMQEQDKKVKQRCYLGKPSNPKYKRWLAAIERRNQIQELEAIAKRLQRQLVNEDSAPLEGASHSQSKVTPLTNLTAKLQRLLARRLPGKISMTSSEVELLLSLIKQHSHELAPIIFRGRQAPPNHCREDVVGSEAAAQIAAIA
;
A
#
# COMPACT_ATOMS: atom_id res chain seq x y z
N MET A 1 15.03 22.58 16.73
CA MET A 1 13.88 21.64 16.79
C MET A 1 14.29 20.39 16.01
N ASN A 2 14.18 19.18 16.59
CA ASN A 2 14.68 17.96 15.94
C ASN A 2 13.90 17.69 14.63
N PRO A 3 14.56 17.36 13.50
CA PRO A 3 13.89 17.12 12.22
C PRO A 3 12.86 15.99 12.28
N ILE A 4 13.10 14.95 13.09
CA ILE A 4 12.16 13.84 13.31
C ILE A 4 10.89 14.36 14.01
N GLN A 5 11.05 15.24 15.00
CA GLN A 5 9.91 15.86 15.69
C GLN A 5 9.08 16.74 14.75
N GLN A 6 9.72 17.53 13.89
CA GLN A 6 9.04 18.32 12.86
C GLN A 6 8.22 17.43 11.91
N ARG A 7 8.80 16.30 11.47
CA ARG A 7 8.11 15.34 10.61
C ARG A 7 6.89 14.71 11.30
N ILE A 8 7.01 14.34 12.59
CA ILE A 8 5.89 13.81 13.38
C ILE A 8 4.77 14.85 13.49
N GLN A 9 5.10 16.11 13.75
CA GLN A 9 4.10 17.18 13.83
C GLN A 9 3.38 17.38 12.50
N HIS A 10 4.12 17.39 11.39
CA HIS A 10 3.51 17.47 10.06
C HIS A 10 2.54 16.31 9.78
N ILE A 11 2.92 15.08 10.11
CA ILE A 11 2.04 13.90 9.96
C ILE A 11 0.77 14.05 10.80
N ARG A 12 0.88 14.54 12.04
CA ARG A 12 -0.28 14.79 12.90
C ARG A 12 -1.23 15.82 12.31
N SER A 13 -0.71 16.90 11.73
CA SER A 13 -1.52 17.89 11.02
C SER A 13 -2.23 17.29 9.80
N GLN A 14 -1.58 16.39 9.06
CA GLN A 14 -2.21 15.67 7.94
C GLN A 14 -3.34 14.75 8.41
N ILE A 15 -3.16 14.03 9.53
CA ILE A 15 -4.21 13.20 10.13
C ILE A 15 -5.40 14.07 10.53
N GLN A 16 -5.17 15.22 11.16
CA GLN A 16 -6.24 16.16 11.53
C GLN A 16 -7.00 16.65 10.29
N LEU A 17 -6.29 17.01 9.22
CA LEU A 17 -6.92 17.44 7.97
C LEU A 17 -7.85 16.34 7.41
N LEU A 18 -7.39 15.10 7.34
CA LEU A 18 -8.20 13.96 6.87
C LEU A 18 -9.43 13.68 7.76
N GLN A 19 -9.32 13.94 9.07
CA GLN A 19 -10.44 13.83 10.00
C GLN A 19 -11.45 14.97 9.83
N THR A 20 -10.99 16.18 9.52
CA THR A 20 -11.88 17.33 9.27
C THR A 20 -12.56 17.29 7.90
N GLU A 21 -11.94 16.67 6.90
CA GLU A 21 -12.48 16.56 5.54
C GLU A 21 -13.76 15.73 5.47
N GLY A 22 -13.93 14.75 6.36
CA GLY A 22 -15.18 14.03 6.47
C GLY A 22 -15.18 12.83 7.41
N GLU A 23 -16.23 12.01 7.32
CA GLU A 23 -16.46 10.88 8.23
C GLU A 23 -15.46 9.75 8.03
N VAL A 24 -14.67 9.43 9.05
CA VAL A 24 -13.72 8.30 9.00
C VAL A 24 -14.46 6.99 9.32
N ALA A 25 -14.24 5.95 8.53
CA ALA A 25 -14.87 4.66 8.79
C ALA A 25 -14.36 4.04 10.11
N PRO A 26 -15.22 3.34 10.86
CA PRO A 26 -14.78 2.63 12.06
C PRO A 26 -13.76 1.52 11.76
N GLU A 27 -13.10 1.06 12.82
CA GLU A 27 -12.20 -0.09 12.75
C GLU A 27 -12.94 -1.36 12.32
N ARG A 28 -12.21 -2.27 11.65
CA ARG A 28 -12.69 -3.59 11.21
C ARG A 28 -13.99 -3.53 10.41
N VAL A 29 -14.18 -2.45 9.66
CA VAL A 29 -15.24 -2.30 8.68
C VAL A 29 -14.67 -2.47 7.28
N TRP A 30 -15.35 -3.24 6.43
CA TRP A 30 -14.99 -3.38 5.02
C TRP A 30 -16.22 -3.54 4.14
N ILE A 31 -16.04 -3.29 2.85
CA ILE A 31 -17.07 -3.51 1.85
C ILE A 31 -16.84 -4.87 1.21
N SER A 32 -17.86 -5.71 1.18
CA SER A 32 -17.81 -7.02 0.52
C SER A 32 -18.77 -7.07 -0.66
N ARG A 33 -18.32 -7.72 -1.74
CA ARG A 33 -19.11 -7.95 -2.96
C ARG A 33 -19.88 -9.26 -2.81
N PHE A 34 -21.16 -9.20 -3.14
CA PHE A 34 -22.07 -10.34 -3.14
C PHE A 34 -22.67 -10.49 -4.52
N SER A 35 -22.91 -11.75 -4.89
CA SER A 35 -23.49 -12.13 -6.17
C SER A 35 -24.82 -12.82 -5.89
N ALA A 36 -25.91 -12.31 -6.44
CA ALA A 36 -27.21 -12.98 -6.42
C ALA A 36 -27.56 -13.44 -7.83
N ARG A 37 -28.16 -14.62 -7.92
CA ARG A 37 -28.69 -15.17 -9.16
C ARG A 37 -30.19 -15.38 -8.98
N ASN A 38 -30.99 -14.89 -9.92
CA ASN A 38 -32.45 -14.94 -9.79
C ASN A 38 -33.03 -16.34 -10.08
N ARG A 39 -32.38 -17.13 -10.95
CA ARG A 39 -32.76 -18.50 -11.34
C ARG A 39 -31.53 -19.29 -11.77
N PRO A 40 -31.49 -20.63 -11.67
CA PRO A 40 -30.40 -21.44 -12.23
C PRO A 40 -30.14 -21.05 -13.70
N GLY A 41 -28.90 -20.72 -14.06
CA GLY A 41 -28.53 -20.24 -15.41
C GLY A 41 -28.87 -18.77 -15.75
N GLY A 42 -29.54 -18.04 -14.84
CA GLY A 42 -29.90 -16.64 -15.06
C GLY A 42 -28.76 -15.64 -14.84
N LYS A 43 -29.05 -14.36 -15.15
CA LYS A 43 -28.14 -13.21 -14.93
C LYS A 43 -27.70 -13.14 -13.46
N VAL A 44 -26.41 -12.88 -13.25
CA VAL A 44 -25.81 -12.67 -11.93
C VAL A 44 -25.73 -11.19 -11.65
N TYR A 45 -26.36 -10.77 -10.56
CA TYR A 45 -26.33 -9.39 -10.09
C TYR A 45 -25.30 -9.24 -8.99
N HIS A 46 -24.45 -8.22 -9.13
CA HIS A 46 -23.48 -7.87 -8.10
C HIS A 46 -23.98 -6.70 -7.28
N TYR A 47 -23.81 -6.82 -5.97
CA TYR A 47 -24.13 -5.79 -5.03
C TYR A 47 -23.13 -5.81 -3.88
N TYR A 48 -23.08 -4.70 -3.15
CA TYR A 48 -22.11 -4.47 -2.10
C TYR A 48 -22.80 -4.33 -0.77
N LYS A 49 -22.18 -4.89 0.26
CA LYS A 49 -22.61 -4.77 1.65
C LYS A 49 -21.46 -4.25 2.50
N LEU A 50 -21.81 -3.45 3.48
CA LEU A 50 -20.90 -3.04 4.54
C LEU A 50 -20.88 -4.13 5.62
N MET A 51 -19.72 -4.71 5.83
CA MET A 51 -19.45 -5.73 6.82
C MET A 51 -18.67 -5.11 7.97
N GLN A 52 -18.90 -5.59 9.19
CA GLN A 52 -18.16 -5.21 10.37
C GLN A 52 -17.86 -6.45 11.21
N GLU A 53 -16.65 -6.54 11.72
CA GLU A 53 -16.30 -7.52 12.74
C GLU A 53 -16.57 -6.95 14.14
N GLN A 54 -17.39 -7.65 14.92
CA GLN A 54 -17.70 -7.32 16.31
C GLN A 54 -17.58 -8.60 17.14
N ASP A 55 -16.78 -8.58 18.21
CA ASP A 55 -16.57 -9.72 19.11
C ASP A 55 -16.15 -11.02 18.40
N LYS A 56 -15.25 -10.91 17.40
CA LYS A 56 -14.78 -12.00 16.53
C LYS A 56 -15.88 -12.61 15.64
N LYS A 57 -17.05 -11.97 15.53
CA LYS A 57 -18.14 -12.36 14.64
C LYS A 57 -18.29 -11.32 13.53
N VAL A 58 -18.39 -11.79 12.29
CA VAL A 58 -18.63 -10.94 11.13
C VAL A 58 -20.13 -10.72 10.97
N LYS A 59 -20.58 -9.47 11.05
CA LYS A 59 -21.98 -9.08 10.86
C LYS A 59 -22.11 -8.10 9.70
N GLN A 60 -23.22 -8.21 8.99
CA GLN A 60 -23.62 -7.20 8.02
C GLN A 60 -24.12 -5.97 8.79
N ARG A 61 -23.50 -4.81 8.57
CA ARG A 61 -23.96 -3.54 9.16
C ARG A 61 -25.02 -2.88 8.30
N CYS A 62 -24.80 -2.78 6.98
CA CYS A 62 -25.80 -2.23 6.08
C CYS A 62 -25.63 -2.69 4.63
N TYR A 63 -26.72 -2.64 3.87
CA TYR A 63 -26.70 -2.78 2.41
C TYR A 63 -26.26 -1.46 1.74
N LEU A 64 -25.34 -1.56 0.77
CA LEU A 64 -24.83 -0.42 -0.02
C LEU A 64 -25.39 -0.43 -1.45
N GLY A 65 -25.74 -1.60 -1.98
CA GLY A 65 -26.30 -1.75 -3.32
C GLY A 65 -25.25 -1.74 -4.41
N LYS A 66 -25.53 -1.07 -5.52
CA LYS A 66 -24.63 -0.97 -6.69
C LYS A 66 -23.49 0.02 -6.43
N PRO A 67 -22.36 -0.09 -7.14
CA PRO A 67 -21.22 0.82 -6.96
C PRO A 67 -21.53 2.26 -7.37
N SER A 68 -22.55 2.46 -8.21
CA SER A 68 -23.06 3.79 -8.56
C SER A 68 -23.82 4.50 -7.43
N ASN A 69 -24.25 3.78 -6.39
CA ASN A 69 -25.02 4.36 -5.29
C ASN A 69 -24.15 5.36 -4.49
N PRO A 70 -24.63 6.59 -4.21
CA PRO A 70 -23.89 7.56 -3.40
C PRO A 70 -23.48 7.02 -2.03
N LYS A 71 -24.30 6.14 -1.43
CA LYS A 71 -23.98 5.48 -0.15
C LYS A 71 -22.74 4.61 -0.24
N TYR A 72 -22.56 3.88 -1.35
CA TYR A 72 -21.35 3.08 -1.59
C TYR A 72 -20.12 3.99 -1.68
N LYS A 73 -20.20 5.06 -2.47
CA LYS A 73 -19.10 6.01 -2.66
C LYS A 73 -18.69 6.68 -1.34
N ARG A 74 -19.65 7.12 -0.53
CA ARG A 74 -19.41 7.70 0.80
C ARG A 74 -18.64 6.74 1.71
N TRP A 75 -19.06 5.48 1.78
CA TRP A 75 -18.38 4.46 2.60
C TRP A 75 -17.00 4.08 2.05
N LEU A 76 -16.84 4.05 0.73
CA LEU A 76 -15.54 3.80 0.11
C LEU A 76 -14.54 4.88 0.51
N ALA A 77 -14.92 6.15 0.36
CA ALA A 77 -14.10 7.29 0.77
C ALA A 77 -13.80 7.30 2.29
N ALA A 78 -14.78 6.93 3.12
CA ALA A 78 -14.59 6.84 4.57
C ALA A 78 -13.58 5.75 4.97
N ILE A 79 -13.59 4.61 4.27
CA ILE A 79 -12.64 3.52 4.48
C ILE A 79 -11.24 3.90 3.99
N GLU A 80 -11.16 4.56 2.83
CA GLU A 80 -9.90 5.05 2.29
C GLU A 80 -9.23 6.05 3.24
N ARG A 81 -9.98 7.03 3.75
CA ARG A 81 -9.48 7.98 4.74
C ARG A 81 -9.01 7.30 6.02
N ARG A 82 -9.75 6.30 6.52
CA ARG A 82 -9.30 5.49 7.68
C ARG A 82 -7.95 4.81 7.39
N ASN A 83 -7.80 4.19 6.22
CA ASN A 83 -6.56 3.50 5.86
C ASN A 83 -5.38 4.47 5.78
N GLN A 84 -5.58 5.65 5.17
CA GLN A 84 -4.56 6.70 5.12
C GLN A 84 -4.14 7.17 6.50
N ILE A 85 -5.09 7.38 7.42
CA ILE A 85 -4.81 7.73 8.82
C ILE A 85 -3.97 6.63 9.48
N GLN A 86 -4.34 5.35 9.33
CA GLN A 86 -3.61 4.23 9.93
C GLN A 86 -2.16 4.13 9.40
N GLU A 87 -1.95 4.37 8.10
CA GLU A 87 -0.62 4.41 7.51
C GLU A 87 0.23 5.54 8.10
N LEU A 88 -0.33 6.75 8.17
CA LEU A 88 0.31 7.91 8.77
C LEU A 88 0.65 7.70 10.24
N GLU A 89 -0.26 7.11 11.01
CA GLU A 89 -0.03 6.74 12.42
C GLU A 89 1.10 5.72 12.55
N ALA A 90 1.15 4.71 11.67
CA ALA A 90 2.23 3.73 11.67
C ALA A 90 3.58 4.37 11.39
N ILE A 91 3.64 5.32 10.46
CA ILE A 91 4.85 6.10 10.15
C ILE A 91 5.26 6.94 11.37
N ALA A 92 4.33 7.69 11.97
CA ALA A 92 4.60 8.50 13.15
C ALA A 92 5.12 7.66 14.32
N LYS A 93 4.50 6.51 14.57
CA LYS A 93 4.92 5.54 15.60
C LYS A 93 6.33 5.00 15.34
N ARG A 94 6.67 4.73 14.08
CA ARG A 94 8.03 4.31 13.71
C ARG A 94 9.05 5.41 13.97
N LEU A 95 8.76 6.66 13.61
CA LEU A 95 9.64 7.81 13.86
C LEU A 95 9.83 8.06 15.36
N GLN A 96 8.76 7.94 16.16
CA GLN A 96 8.85 8.06 17.61
C GLN A 96 9.79 7.04 18.24
N ARG A 97 9.75 5.78 17.76
CA ARG A 97 10.68 4.74 18.24
C ARG A 97 12.14 5.07 17.94
N GLN A 98 12.41 5.72 16.80
CA GLN A 98 13.78 6.14 16.46
C GLN A 98 14.28 7.19 17.44
N LEU A 99 13.44 8.16 17.81
CA LEU A 99 13.80 9.20 18.77
C LEU A 99 14.15 8.62 20.15
N VAL A 100 13.31 7.70 20.67
CA VAL A 100 13.56 7.05 21.96
C VAL A 100 14.88 6.27 21.95
N ASN A 101 15.21 5.60 20.85
CA ASN A 101 16.45 4.84 20.73
C ASN A 101 17.70 5.73 20.65
N GLU A 102 17.60 6.96 20.13
CA GLU A 102 18.70 7.92 20.12
C GLU A 102 18.96 8.47 21.53
N ASP A 103 17.90 8.73 22.31
CA ASP A 103 18.01 9.24 23.68
C ASP A 103 18.47 8.16 24.68
N SER A 104 18.21 6.88 24.40
CA SER A 104 18.59 5.76 25.27
C SER A 104 19.95 5.15 24.93
N ALA A 105 20.80 5.82 24.13
CA ALA A 105 22.14 5.34 23.85
C ALA A 105 22.97 5.30 25.15
N PRO A 106 23.33 4.13 25.70
CA PRO A 106 24.17 4.05 26.88
C PRO A 106 25.59 4.43 26.47
N LEU A 107 26.16 5.44 27.14
CA LEU A 107 27.59 5.66 27.13
C LEU A 107 28.26 4.49 27.86
N GLU A 108 29.10 3.77 27.10
CA GLU A 108 30.11 2.79 27.52
C GLU A 108 29.69 1.39 28.00
N GLY A 109 30.45 0.40 27.53
CA GLY A 109 30.85 -0.73 28.36
C GLY A 109 30.12 -2.06 28.13
N ALA A 110 30.66 -2.84 27.18
CA ALA A 110 30.71 -4.30 27.18
C ALA A 110 29.40 -5.14 27.27
N SER A 111 29.38 -6.11 26.36
CA SER A 111 28.80 -7.45 26.53
C SER A 111 27.48 -7.74 25.81
N HIS A 112 27.64 -8.57 24.77
CA HIS A 112 26.73 -9.64 24.39
C HIS A 112 25.29 -9.24 24.05
N SER A 113 25.10 -8.71 22.84
CA SER A 113 23.85 -8.85 22.11
C SER A 113 24.17 -9.01 20.63
N GLN A 114 23.96 -10.23 20.14
CA GLN A 114 24.07 -10.61 18.74
C GLN A 114 23.03 -9.83 17.92
N SER A 115 23.34 -8.57 17.61
CA SER A 115 22.70 -7.85 16.54
C SER A 115 23.15 -8.53 15.24
N LYS A 116 22.20 -9.08 14.50
CA LYS A 116 22.38 -9.46 13.09
C LYS A 116 22.55 -8.18 12.26
N VAL A 117 23.59 -7.42 12.52
CA VAL A 117 24.23 -6.62 11.49
C VAL A 117 24.91 -7.67 10.63
N THR A 118 24.33 -8.02 9.49
CA THR A 118 25.09 -8.73 8.47
C THR A 118 26.22 -7.79 8.08
N PRO A 119 27.48 -8.07 8.44
CA PRO A 119 28.59 -7.29 7.94
C PRO A 119 28.52 -7.28 6.41
N LEU A 120 28.96 -6.17 5.80
CA LEU A 120 29.00 -5.98 4.34
C LEU A 120 29.56 -7.22 3.60
N THR A 121 30.44 -7.97 4.28
CA THR A 121 31.04 -9.25 3.87
C THR A 121 30.03 -10.38 3.59
N ASN A 122 28.93 -10.46 4.32
CA ASN A 122 27.88 -11.46 4.08
C ASN A 122 27.01 -11.11 2.87
N LEU A 123 26.89 -9.83 2.55
CA LEU A 123 26.13 -9.35 1.39
C LEU A 123 26.94 -9.51 0.10
N THR A 124 28.25 -9.24 0.14
CA THR A 124 29.17 -9.57 -0.95
C THR A 124 29.26 -11.07 -1.21
N ALA A 125 29.35 -11.91 -0.17
CA ALA A 125 29.35 -13.36 -0.34
C ALA A 125 28.04 -13.89 -0.94
N LYS A 126 26.90 -13.29 -0.59
CA LYS A 126 25.59 -13.68 -1.14
C LYS A 126 25.42 -13.22 -2.59
N LEU A 127 25.90 -12.02 -2.94
CA LEU A 127 25.93 -11.52 -4.32
C LEU A 127 26.86 -12.36 -5.20
N GLN A 128 28.06 -12.71 -4.72
CA GLN A 128 28.98 -13.59 -5.44
C GLN A 128 28.37 -14.97 -5.72
N ARG A 129 27.66 -15.57 -4.75
CA ARG A 129 26.95 -16.85 -4.95
C ARG A 129 25.79 -16.75 -5.94
N LEU A 130 25.10 -15.61 -6.01
CA LEU A 130 24.01 -15.39 -6.97
C LEU A 130 24.54 -15.16 -8.39
N LEU A 131 25.64 -14.42 -8.52
CA LEU A 131 26.30 -14.21 -9.82
C LEU A 131 26.89 -15.51 -10.38
N ALA A 132 27.53 -16.33 -9.52
CA ALA A 132 28.06 -17.64 -9.90
C ALA A 132 26.98 -18.65 -10.37
N ARG A 133 25.72 -18.48 -9.96
CA ARG A 133 24.61 -19.35 -10.36
C ARG A 133 23.86 -18.91 -11.61
N ARG A 134 23.99 -17.64 -12.04
CA ARG A 134 23.20 -17.08 -13.15
C ARG A 134 23.97 -16.85 -14.44
N LEU A 135 25.31 -16.93 -14.43
CA LEU A 135 26.14 -16.73 -15.61
C LEU A 135 27.18 -17.86 -15.70
N PRO A 136 26.95 -18.94 -16.48
CA PRO A 136 28.01 -19.87 -16.84
C PRO A 136 28.88 -19.19 -17.92
N GLY A 137 29.73 -18.27 -17.49
CA GLY A 137 30.60 -17.52 -18.39
C GLY A 137 31.52 -16.62 -17.57
N LYS A 138 32.82 -16.85 -17.67
CA LYS A 138 33.89 -16.17 -16.93
C LYS A 138 33.76 -14.64 -17.01
N ILE A 139 33.28 -14.03 -15.94
CA ILE A 139 33.58 -12.64 -15.62
C ILE A 139 34.02 -12.64 -14.15
N SER A 140 35.34 -12.74 -13.93
CA SER A 140 35.91 -12.46 -12.61
C SER A 140 35.86 -10.95 -12.42
N MET A 141 34.74 -10.44 -11.90
CA MET A 141 34.71 -9.06 -11.46
C MET A 141 35.66 -8.90 -10.27
N THR A 142 36.56 -7.94 -10.36
CA THR A 142 37.48 -7.60 -9.27
C THR A 142 36.73 -6.91 -8.13
N SER A 143 37.24 -6.99 -6.90
CA SER A 143 36.60 -6.38 -5.73
C SER A 143 36.33 -4.88 -5.93
N SER A 144 37.22 -4.21 -6.66
CA SER A 144 37.14 -2.79 -7.04
C SER A 144 35.95 -2.50 -7.97
N GLU A 145 35.64 -3.37 -8.92
CA GLU A 145 34.48 -3.19 -9.81
C GLU A 145 33.14 -3.37 -9.09
N VAL A 146 33.12 -4.25 -8.09
CA VAL A 146 31.94 -4.44 -7.22
C VAL A 146 31.71 -3.20 -6.35
N GLU A 147 32.77 -2.61 -5.80
CA GLU A 147 32.67 -1.36 -5.03
C GLU A 147 32.20 -0.18 -5.89
N LEU A 148 32.65 -0.12 -7.14
CA LEU A 148 32.26 0.94 -8.09
C LEU A 148 30.79 0.82 -8.50
N LEU A 149 30.27 -0.40 -8.67
CA LEU A 149 28.83 -0.61 -8.86
C LEU A 149 28.01 -0.26 -7.61
N LEU A 150 28.52 -0.57 -6.42
CA LEU A 150 27.84 -0.23 -5.16
C LEU A 150 27.79 1.28 -4.90
N SER A 151 28.86 2.02 -5.24
CA SER A 151 28.86 3.48 -5.14
C SER A 151 27.89 4.10 -6.16
N LEU A 152 27.86 3.58 -7.39
CA LEU A 152 26.94 4.02 -8.43
C LEU A 152 25.46 3.79 -8.04
N ILE A 153 25.16 2.63 -7.45
CA ILE A 153 23.82 2.31 -6.94
C ILE A 153 23.43 3.23 -5.78
N LYS A 154 24.36 3.53 -4.85
CA LYS A 154 24.11 4.49 -3.77
C LYS A 154 23.81 5.88 -4.32
N GLN A 155 24.59 6.34 -5.29
CA GLN A 155 24.44 7.64 -5.93
C GLN A 155 23.08 7.77 -6.64
N HIS A 156 22.65 6.73 -7.37
CA HIS A 156 21.36 6.74 -8.08
C HIS A 156 20.16 6.31 -7.22
N SER A 157 20.39 5.81 -6.00
CA SER A 157 19.28 5.43 -5.08
C SER A 157 18.44 6.64 -4.65
N HIS A 158 19.02 7.84 -4.62
CA HIS A 158 18.31 9.09 -4.38
C HIS A 158 17.39 9.51 -5.54
N GLU A 159 17.74 9.14 -6.78
CA GLU A 159 16.91 9.39 -7.97
C GLU A 159 15.78 8.37 -8.16
N LEU A 160 15.93 7.14 -7.63
CA LEU A 160 14.91 6.09 -7.69
C LEU A 160 13.93 6.09 -6.51
N ALA A 161 14.19 6.88 -5.46
CA ALA A 161 13.29 7.04 -4.32
C ALA A 161 11.83 7.44 -4.68
N PRO A 162 11.54 8.24 -5.72
CA PRO A 162 10.17 8.53 -6.12
C PRO A 162 9.49 7.39 -6.91
N ILE A 163 10.24 6.41 -7.44
CA ILE A 163 9.67 5.32 -8.26
C ILE A 163 9.22 4.13 -7.40
N ILE A 164 9.83 3.90 -6.23
CA ILE A 164 9.46 2.80 -5.32
C ILE A 164 8.13 3.08 -4.57
N PHE A 165 7.62 4.32 -4.58
CA PHE A 165 6.34 4.68 -3.96
C PHE A 165 5.09 4.25 -4.77
N ARG A 166 5.24 3.72 -6.00
CA ARG A 166 4.12 3.22 -6.83
C ARG A 166 3.98 1.70 -6.86
N GLY A 167 4.59 0.99 -5.92
CA GLY A 167 4.64 -0.48 -5.89
C GLY A 167 3.66 -1.17 -4.95
N ARG A 168 2.39 -0.76 -4.87
CA ARG A 168 1.28 -1.59 -4.33
C ARG A 168 -0.11 -1.01 -4.63
N GLN A 169 -0.38 -0.67 -5.90
CA GLN A 169 -1.77 -0.78 -6.34
C GLN A 169 -2.04 -2.28 -6.51
N ALA A 170 -2.93 -2.81 -5.66
CA ALA A 170 -3.59 -4.07 -5.98
C ALA A 170 -4.20 -3.94 -7.38
N PRO A 171 -4.10 -4.96 -8.24
CA PRO A 171 -4.62 -4.86 -9.59
C PRO A 171 -6.11 -4.50 -9.51
N PRO A 172 -6.60 -3.50 -10.27
CA PRO A 172 -8.02 -3.40 -10.50
C PRO A 172 -8.40 -4.70 -11.21
N ASN A 173 -9.21 -5.53 -10.55
CA ASN A 173 -9.84 -6.67 -11.19
C ASN A 173 -10.59 -6.14 -12.41
N HIS A 174 -9.98 -6.28 -13.59
CA HIS A 174 -10.58 -6.11 -14.89
C HIS A 174 -11.68 -7.16 -15.00
N CYS A 175 -12.90 -6.79 -14.61
CA CYS A 175 -14.08 -7.44 -15.17
C CYS A 175 -14.15 -6.94 -16.61
N ARG A 176 -13.66 -7.81 -17.51
CA ARG A 176 -13.81 -7.77 -18.96
C ARG A 176 -15.23 -7.26 -19.29
N GLU A 177 -15.31 -6.08 -19.89
CA GLU A 177 -16.52 -5.62 -20.55
C GLU A 177 -16.64 -6.41 -21.85
N ASP A 178 -17.57 -7.36 -21.89
CA ASP A 178 -18.02 -7.92 -23.15
C ASP A 178 -18.77 -6.80 -23.88
N VAL A 179 -18.08 -6.19 -24.84
CA VAL A 179 -18.65 -5.35 -25.89
C VAL A 179 -19.58 -6.24 -26.71
N VAL A 180 -20.88 -6.17 -26.42
CA VAL A 180 -21.92 -6.55 -27.38
C VAL A 180 -22.56 -5.24 -27.84
N GLY A 181 -22.32 -4.95 -29.12
CA GLY A 181 -22.74 -3.73 -29.79
C GLY A 181 -24.24 -3.47 -29.67
N SER A 182 -24.57 -2.21 -29.43
CA SER A 182 -25.85 -1.63 -29.79
C SER A 182 -25.53 -0.51 -30.76
N GLU A 183 -25.50 -0.84 -32.05
CA GLU A 183 -25.57 0.14 -33.13
C GLU A 183 -26.82 1.02 -32.93
N ALA A 184 -26.57 2.32 -32.93
CA ALA A 184 -27.39 3.35 -33.56
C ALA A 184 -28.91 3.33 -33.29
N ALA A 185 -29.31 3.79 -32.10
CA ALA A 185 -30.56 4.54 -31.96
C ALA A 185 -30.25 6.02 -32.24
N ALA A 186 -30.10 6.38 -33.51
CA ALA A 186 -30.03 7.76 -33.98
C ALA A 186 -30.47 7.86 -35.45
N GLN A 187 -31.75 8.14 -35.67
CA GLN A 187 -32.26 8.87 -36.82
C GLN A 187 -33.56 9.54 -36.36
N ILE A 188 -33.42 10.74 -35.82
CA ILE A 188 -33.62 12.04 -36.51
C ILE A 188 -35.10 12.41 -36.52
N ALA A 189 -35.42 13.31 -35.60
CA ALA A 189 -36.49 14.27 -35.76
C ALA A 189 -36.15 15.20 -36.94
N ALA A 190 -36.97 15.19 -37.99
CA ALA A 190 -37.21 16.31 -38.89
C ALA A 190 -38.26 15.89 -39.95
N ILE A 191 -39.03 16.87 -40.43
CA ILE A 191 -40.17 16.81 -41.37
C ILE A 191 -41.50 16.65 -40.60
N ALA A 192 -42.14 17.74 -40.18
CA ALA A 192 -42.91 18.69 -41.00
C ALA A 192 -44.08 18.00 -41.72
#